data_AF-A0A6I3CP65-F1
#
_entry.id   AF-A0A6I3CP65-F1
#
_cell.length_a   1.000
_cell.length_b   1.000
_cell.length_c   1.000
_cell.angle_alpha   90.00
_cell.angle_beta   90.00
_cell.angle_gamma   90.00
#
_symmetry.space_group_name_H-M   'P 1'
#
loop_
_entity.id
_entity.type
_entity.pdbx_description
1 polymer ?
#
loop_
_entity_poly.entity_id
_entity_poly.type
_entity_poly.pdbx_seq_one_letter_code
_entity_poly.pdbx_strand_id
1 'polypeptide(L)'
;WGFNYLDEDVYTVGTPAQNAVLVLPVNEKVRFELTSPDVIHSFWVPDFLFKMDVIPGKTNAFELTPDKVGTYVGRCAELCGVEHSQMLFSVKVVERAEFDAYVEQLRTQGQSGLLDTGRSTDKGQMPGESQI
;
A
#
# COMPACT_ATOMS: atom_id res chain seq x y z
N TRP A 1 0.59 -7.58 2.80
CA TRP A 1 0.55 -6.24 2.20
C TRP A 1 1.85 -5.51 2.49
N GLY A 2 2.37 -4.78 1.51
CA GLY A 2 3.47 -3.85 1.67
C GLY A 2 3.10 -2.53 0.99
N PHE A 3 3.59 -1.42 1.53
CA PHE A 3 3.33 -0.09 1.01
C PHE A 3 4.67 0.66 0.89
N ASN A 4 4.95 1.14 -0.31
CA ASN A 4 6.08 2.01 -0.59
C ASN A 4 5.59 3.46 -0.60
N TYR A 5 6.32 4.34 0.09
CA TYR A 5 6.12 5.78 0.09
C TYR A 5 7.19 6.36 -0.84
N LEU A 6 6.82 6.55 -2.12
CA LEU A 6 7.78 6.84 -3.18
C LEU A 6 8.44 8.21 -3.04
N ASP A 7 7.70 9.21 -2.55
CA ASP A 7 8.22 10.58 -2.35
C ASP A 7 9.17 10.64 -1.14
N GLU A 8 8.87 9.86 -0.11
CA GLU A 8 9.65 9.83 1.14
C GLU A 8 10.80 8.81 1.15
N ASP A 9 10.88 7.95 0.12
CA ASP A 9 11.86 6.89 -0.03
C ASP A 9 11.91 5.94 1.19
N VAL A 10 10.74 5.50 1.64
CA VAL A 10 10.58 4.53 2.73
C VAL A 10 9.51 3.51 2.40
N TYR A 11 9.48 2.41 3.14
CA TYR A 11 8.44 1.40 2.99
C TYR A 11 7.96 0.86 4.33
N THR A 12 6.78 0.25 4.31
CA THR A 12 6.26 -0.56 5.41
C THR A 12 5.71 -1.87 4.89
N VAL A 13 5.82 -2.92 5.69
CA VAL A 13 5.40 -4.27 5.31
C VAL A 13 4.81 -4.99 6.50
N GLY A 14 3.72 -5.72 6.26
CA GLY A 14 3.14 -6.61 7.27
C GLY A 14 3.94 -7.90 7.41
N THR A 15 3.79 -8.56 8.53
CA THR A 15 4.30 -9.91 8.81
C THR A 15 3.14 -10.85 9.12
N PRO A 16 3.34 -12.17 9.16
CA PRO A 16 2.30 -13.10 9.62
C PRO A 16 1.78 -12.81 11.03
N ALA A 17 2.59 -12.16 11.88
CA ALA A 17 2.20 -11.81 13.25
C ALA A 17 1.56 -10.41 13.36
N GLN A 18 1.77 -9.53 12.36
CA GLN A 18 1.35 -8.14 12.44
C GLN A 18 0.94 -7.62 11.06
N ASN A 19 -0.32 -7.21 10.93
CA ASN A 19 -0.84 -6.62 9.70
C ASN A 19 -0.08 -5.34 9.31
N ALA A 20 0.03 -5.10 8.02
CA ALA A 20 0.60 -3.87 7.48
C ALA A 20 -0.28 -2.67 7.85
N VAL A 21 0.35 -1.50 8.04
CA VAL A 21 -0.35 -0.24 8.32
C VAL A 21 0.05 0.77 7.25
N LEU A 22 -0.90 1.16 6.40
CA LEU A 22 -0.77 2.30 5.50
C LEU A 22 -1.11 3.58 6.28
N VAL A 23 -0.21 4.55 6.31
CA VAL A 23 -0.44 5.84 6.98
C VAL A 23 -0.55 6.93 5.93
N LEU A 24 -1.60 7.75 5.98
CA LEU A 24 -1.89 8.79 4.99
C LEU A 24 -2.13 10.13 5.69
N PRO A 25 -1.64 11.25 5.15
CA PRO A 25 -2.00 12.58 5.64
C PRO A 25 -3.43 12.95 5.23
N VAL A 26 -4.20 13.50 6.17
CA VAL A 26 -5.56 14.01 5.93
C VAL A 26 -5.54 15.25 5.04
N ASN A 27 -6.57 15.42 4.20
CA ASN A 27 -6.77 16.53 3.25
C ASN A 27 -5.72 16.64 2.14
N GLU A 28 -4.95 15.59 1.93
CA GLU A 28 -3.91 15.57 0.91
C GLU A 28 -4.19 14.52 -0.15
N LYS A 29 -4.02 14.90 -1.41
CA LYS A 29 -4.23 13.98 -2.53
C LYS A 29 -3.08 12.99 -2.59
N VAL A 30 -3.41 11.71 -2.53
CA VAL A 30 -2.47 10.60 -2.65
C VAL A 30 -2.78 9.81 -3.91
N ARG A 31 -1.75 9.56 -4.71
CA ARG A 31 -1.80 8.66 -5.86
C ARG A 31 -1.33 7.27 -5.43
N PHE A 32 -2.14 6.28 -5.72
CA PHE A 32 -1.85 4.87 -5.48
C PHE A 32 -1.49 4.18 -6.78
N GLU A 33 -0.46 3.35 -6.73
CA GLU A 33 -0.09 2.43 -7.80
C GLU A 33 -0.05 1.02 -7.21
N LEU A 34 -0.95 0.17 -7.69
CA LEU A 34 -1.18 -1.17 -7.17
C LEU A 34 -0.55 -2.20 -8.10
N THR A 35 0.33 -3.03 -7.54
CA THR A 35 0.94 -4.16 -8.23
C THR A 35 0.89 -5.41 -7.38
N SER A 36 0.79 -6.57 -8.05
CA SER A 36 0.84 -7.85 -7.37
C SER A 36 2.11 -8.60 -7.77
N PRO A 37 2.89 -9.12 -6.80
CA PRO A 37 4.04 -9.94 -7.10
C PRO A 37 3.67 -11.40 -7.43
N ASP A 38 2.46 -11.89 -7.16
CA ASP A 38 2.18 -13.33 -7.22
C ASP A 38 0.87 -13.71 -7.93
N VAL A 39 -0.27 -13.42 -7.33
CA VAL A 39 -1.62 -13.79 -7.79
C VAL A 39 -2.52 -12.57 -7.80
N ILE A 40 -3.74 -12.71 -8.28
CA ILE A 40 -4.70 -11.60 -8.22
C ILE A 40 -5.10 -11.38 -6.76
N HIS A 41 -4.97 -10.14 -6.29
CA HIS A 41 -5.54 -9.65 -5.03
C HIS A 41 -6.57 -8.57 -5.34
N SER A 42 -7.18 -8.00 -4.31
CA SER A 42 -8.04 -6.83 -4.46
C SER A 42 -7.93 -5.93 -3.25
N PHE A 43 -7.40 -4.71 -3.45
CA PHE A 43 -7.29 -3.69 -2.42
C PHE A 43 -8.69 -3.15 -2.14
N TRP A 44 -9.19 -3.36 -0.92
CA TRP A 44 -10.51 -2.88 -0.52
C TRP A 44 -10.47 -2.21 0.84
N VAL A 45 -10.95 -0.95 0.88
CA VAL A 45 -11.22 -0.21 2.11
C VAL A 45 -12.72 0.12 2.14
N PRO A 46 -13.53 -0.65 2.89
CA PRO A 46 -14.99 -0.51 2.89
C PRO A 46 -15.46 0.89 3.29
N ASP A 47 -14.81 1.52 4.27
CA ASP A 47 -15.17 2.87 4.73
C ASP A 47 -14.93 3.94 3.66
N PHE A 48 -14.04 3.68 2.70
CA PHE A 48 -13.81 4.56 1.55
C PHE A 48 -14.73 4.21 0.37
N LEU A 49 -15.57 3.17 0.51
CA LEU A 49 -16.39 2.58 -0.55
C LEU A 49 -15.59 2.27 -1.82
N PHE A 50 -14.29 2.00 -1.67
CA PHE A 50 -13.36 1.88 -2.79
C PHE A 50 -12.68 0.52 -2.79
N LYS A 51 -12.75 -0.14 -3.95
CA LYS A 51 -12.09 -1.40 -4.27
C LYS A 51 -11.38 -1.29 -5.62
N MET A 52 -10.17 -1.84 -5.71
CA MET A 52 -9.46 -2.00 -6.98
C MET A 52 -8.67 -3.31 -6.97
N ASP A 53 -8.74 -4.06 -8.07
CA ASP A 53 -7.99 -5.32 -8.18
C ASP A 53 -6.49 -5.04 -8.35
N VAL A 54 -5.68 -5.96 -7.84
CA VAL A 54 -4.22 -5.89 -7.86
C VAL A 54 -3.73 -7.10 -8.65
N ILE A 55 -3.28 -6.88 -9.87
CA ILE A 55 -3.14 -7.93 -10.88
C ILE A 55 -1.65 -8.09 -11.23
N PRO A 56 -1.10 -9.33 -11.21
CA PRO A 56 0.26 -9.55 -11.67
C PRO A 56 0.43 -9.09 -13.12
N GLY A 57 1.50 -8.37 -13.42
CA GLY A 57 1.72 -7.87 -14.78
C GLY A 57 0.91 -6.63 -15.18
N LYS A 58 0.19 -6.00 -14.25
CA LYS A 58 -0.55 -4.77 -14.53
C LYS A 58 -0.50 -3.80 -13.35
N THR A 59 -0.08 -2.58 -13.63
CA THR A 59 -0.22 -1.46 -12.69
C THR A 59 -1.62 -0.87 -12.80
N ASN A 60 -2.42 -1.00 -11.75
CA ASN A 60 -3.65 -0.21 -11.62
C ASN A 60 -3.35 1.02 -10.77
N ALA A 61 -3.85 2.19 -11.16
CA ALA A 61 -3.62 3.43 -10.43
C ALA A 61 -4.93 4.18 -10.15
N PHE A 62 -4.97 4.88 -9.02
CA PHE A 62 -6.08 5.75 -8.65
C PHE A 62 -5.60 6.85 -7.70
N GLU A 63 -6.43 7.88 -7.52
CA GLU A 63 -6.16 8.97 -6.58
C GLU A 63 -7.28 9.02 -5.53
N LEU A 64 -6.91 9.31 -4.29
CA LEU A 64 -7.87 9.63 -3.23
C LEU A 64 -7.35 10.78 -2.37
N THR A 65 -8.26 11.57 -1.81
CA THR A 65 -7.94 12.56 -0.79
C THR A 65 -8.73 12.18 0.46
N PRO A 66 -8.09 11.66 1.53
CA PRO A 66 -8.81 11.25 2.72
C PRO A 66 -9.15 12.52 3.52
N ASP A 67 -10.42 12.69 3.89
CA ASP A 67 -10.94 13.94 4.48
C ASP A 67 -11.19 13.85 6.00
N LYS A 68 -10.96 12.67 6.59
CA LYS A 68 -11.23 12.41 8.00
C LYS A 68 -10.11 11.59 8.63
N VAL A 69 -9.57 12.10 9.74
CA VAL A 69 -8.62 11.37 10.60
C VAL A 69 -9.31 10.15 11.22
N GLY A 70 -8.60 9.02 11.24
CA GLY A 70 -9.13 7.77 11.76
C GLY A 70 -8.30 6.56 11.40
N THR A 71 -8.68 5.40 11.94
CA THR A 71 -8.15 4.11 11.53
C THR A 71 -9.26 3.30 10.85
N TYR A 72 -8.98 2.83 9.65
CA TYR A 72 -9.90 2.11 8.78
C TYR A 72 -9.35 0.71 8.50
N VAL A 73 -10.24 -0.25 8.28
CA VAL A 73 -9.85 -1.62 7.98
C VAL A 73 -9.72 -1.80 6.48
N GLY A 74 -8.56 -2.31 6.06
CA GLY A 74 -8.32 -2.78 4.71
C GLY A 74 -8.31 -4.31 4.65
N ARG A 75 -8.77 -4.87 3.53
CA ARG A 75 -8.79 -6.32 3.31
C ARG A 75 -8.62 -6.68 1.85
N CYS A 76 -8.09 -7.88 1.61
CA CYS A 76 -8.18 -8.49 0.29
C CYS A 76 -9.63 -8.88 -0.01
N ALA A 77 -10.14 -8.53 -1.18
CA ALA A 77 -11.51 -8.84 -1.62
C ALA A 77 -11.59 -9.86 -2.77
N GLU A 78 -10.46 -10.47 -3.14
CA GLU A 78 -10.37 -11.52 -4.17
C GLU A 78 -9.71 -12.76 -3.56
N LEU A 79 -10.24 -13.96 -3.83
CA LEU A 79 -9.73 -15.20 -3.25
C LEU A 79 -8.29 -15.45 -3.73
N CYS A 80 -7.33 -15.06 -2.90
CA CYS A 80 -5.91 -15.00 -3.25
C CYS A 80 -5.06 -16.14 -2.66
N GLY A 81 -5.69 -17.12 -2.01
CA GLY A 81 -5.01 -18.28 -1.44
C GLY A 81 -5.66 -18.81 -0.17
N VAL A 82 -4.99 -19.77 0.47
CA VAL A 82 -5.49 -20.46 1.67
C VAL A 82 -5.75 -19.49 2.82
N GLU A 83 -4.86 -18.52 3.02
CA GLU A 83 -4.95 -17.52 4.10
C GLU A 83 -5.66 -16.24 3.67
N HIS A 84 -6.43 -16.26 2.57
CA HIS A 84 -7.12 -15.10 2.03
C HIS A 84 -7.90 -14.29 3.09
N SER A 85 -8.62 -14.98 3.98
CA SER A 85 -9.41 -14.33 5.05
C SER A 85 -8.57 -13.52 6.05
N GLN A 86 -7.29 -13.83 6.18
CA GLN A 86 -6.35 -13.16 7.08
C GLN A 86 -5.54 -12.07 6.38
N MET A 87 -5.77 -11.85 5.08
CA MET A 87 -5.02 -10.87 4.27
C MET A 87 -5.54 -9.44 4.50
N LEU A 88 -5.38 -8.97 5.73
CA LEU A 88 -5.86 -7.70 6.26
C LEU A 88 -4.73 -6.67 6.32
N PHE A 89 -5.12 -5.40 6.35
CA PHE A 89 -4.25 -4.25 6.63
C PHE A 89 -5.05 -3.17 7.33
N SER A 90 -4.39 -2.16 7.87
CA SER A 90 -5.05 -0.97 8.40
C SER A 90 -4.65 0.26 7.60
N VAL A 91 -5.56 1.21 7.45
CA VAL A 91 -5.28 2.54 6.93
C VAL A 91 -5.43 3.54 8.07
N LYS A 92 -4.36 4.24 8.43
CA LYS A 92 -4.40 5.34 9.39
C LYS A 92 -4.35 6.65 8.64
N VAL A 93 -5.42 7.42 8.69
CA VAL A 93 -5.43 8.80 8.21
C VAL A 93 -5.10 9.68 9.40
N VAL A 94 -4.04 10.47 9.28
CA VAL A 94 -3.45 11.25 10.39
C VAL A 94 -3.17 12.68 9.96
N GLU A 95 -2.87 13.54 10.93
CA GLU A 95 -2.37 14.89 10.64
C GLU A 95 -0.96 14.84 10.04
N ARG A 96 -0.61 15.85 9.22
CA ARG A 96 0.68 15.94 8.53
C ARG A 96 1.88 15.69 9.46
N ALA A 97 1.90 16.31 10.65
CA ALA A 97 2.99 16.14 11.61
C ALA A 97 3.15 14.69 12.11
N GLU A 98 2.06 13.93 12.24
CA GLU A 98 2.11 12.52 12.64
C GLU A 98 2.59 11.64 11.49
N PHE A 99 2.18 11.95 10.25
CA PHE A 99 2.72 11.29 9.07
C PHE A 99 4.23 11.50 8.94
N ASP A 100 4.72 12.73 9.09
CA ASP A 100 6.15 13.04 9.00
C ASP A 100 6.95 12.30 10.09
N ALA A 101 6.42 12.26 11.32
CA ALA A 101 7.03 11.49 12.41
C ALA A 101 7.06 9.98 12.12
N TYR A 102 6.01 9.44 11.51
CA TYR A 102 5.94 8.04 11.10
C TYR A 102 6.97 7.71 10.01
N VAL A 103 7.15 8.60 9.03
CA VAL A 103 8.17 8.46 7.98
C VAL A 103 9.59 8.42 8.59
N GLU A 104 9.91 9.31 9.53
CA GLU A 104 11.21 9.28 10.23
C GLU A 104 11.40 8.01 11.08
N GLN A 105 10.31 7.50 11.67
CA GLN A 105 10.34 6.23 12.39
C GLN A 105 10.73 5.08 11.45
N LEU A 106 10.15 5.01 10.24
CA LEU A 106 10.50 3.98 9.25
C LEU A 106 11.98 4.06 8.86
N ARG A 107 12.52 5.26 8.62
CA ARG A 107 13.94 5.45 8.34
C ARG A 107 14.83 4.94 9.47
N THR A 108 14.47 5.26 10.71
CA THR A 108 15.20 4.82 11.92
C THR A 108 15.16 3.29 12.08
N GLN A 109 14.07 2.65 11.64
CA GLN A 109 13.93 1.20 11.62
C GLN A 109 14.68 0.51 10.46
N GLY A 110 15.36 1.29 9.60
CA GLY A 110 16.09 0.79 8.45
C GLY A 110 15.19 0.44 7.26
N GLN A 111 13.94 0.88 7.26
CA GLN A 111 12.97 0.66 6.19
C GLN A 111 13.02 1.77 5.14
N SER A 112 14.24 2.12 4.74
CA SER A 112 14.50 3.12 3.69
C SER A 112 14.55 2.45 2.31
N GLY A 113 14.26 3.22 1.27
CA GLY A 113 14.18 2.71 -0.10
C GLY A 113 12.83 2.08 -0.40
N LEU A 114 12.85 1.18 -1.39
CA LEU A 114 11.68 0.42 -1.82
C LEU A 114 11.70 -1.00 -1.27
N LEU A 115 10.54 -1.48 -0.87
CA LEU A 115 10.32 -2.89 -0.59
C LEU A 115 10.46 -3.68 -1.89
N ASP A 116 11.60 -4.35 -2.06
CA ASP A 116 11.83 -5.26 -3.17
C ASP A 116 11.03 -6.56 -2.97
N THR A 117 10.08 -6.80 -3.87
CA THR A 117 9.29 -8.04 -3.92
C THR A 117 9.85 -9.05 -4.94
N GLY A 118 10.97 -8.71 -5.60
CA GLY A 118 11.61 -9.49 -6.66
C GLY A 118 10.82 -9.55 -7.98
N ARG A 119 9.67 -8.89 -8.06
CA ARG A 119 8.73 -9.02 -9.20
C ARG A 119 8.04 -7.71 -9.63
N SER A 120 8.22 -6.60 -8.91
CA SER A 120 7.72 -5.27 -9.28
C SER A 120 8.86 -4.26 -9.16
N THR A 121 9.14 -3.48 -10.21
CA THR A 121 10.17 -2.42 -10.20
C THR A 121 9.61 -1.11 -9.65
N ASP A 122 10.50 -0.13 -9.47
CA ASP A 122 10.35 1.19 -8.84
C ASP A 122 9.18 2.06 -9.33
N LYS A 123 8.52 1.69 -10.42
CA LYS A 123 7.32 2.37 -10.98
C LYS A 123 6.06 1.51 -10.99
N GLY A 124 6.04 0.46 -10.17
CA GLY A 124 5.02 -0.57 -10.29
C GLY A 124 5.07 -1.33 -11.63
N GLN A 125 6.18 -1.23 -12.36
CA GLN A 125 6.33 -1.84 -13.68
C GLN A 125 6.96 -3.22 -13.54
N MET A 126 6.52 -4.24 -14.29
CA MET A 126 7.23 -5.52 -14.31
C MET A 126 8.60 -5.37 -15.00
N PRO A 127 9.58 -6.23 -14.66
CA PRO A 127 10.77 -6.37 -15.50
C PRO A 127 10.36 -6.75 -16.93
N GLY A 128 10.55 -5.83 -17.89
CA GLY A 128 10.31 -6.06 -19.32
C GLY A 128 9.19 -5.25 -19.98
N GLU A 129 8.40 -4.45 -19.25
CA GLU A 129 7.47 -3.51 -19.87
C GLU A 129 8.21 -2.23 -20.31
N SER A 130 8.46 -2.12 -21.62
CA SER A 130 9.02 -0.92 -22.23
C SER A 130 7.94 0.17 -22.31
N GLN A 131 8.30 1.38 -21.87
CA GLN A 131 7.47 2.57 -22.01
C GLN A 131 7.31 2.86 -23.51
N ILE A 132 6.09 2.74 -24.04
CA ILE A 132 5.75 3.24 -25.38
C ILE A 132 5.24 4.67 -25.24
#